data_AF-A0A524AFT6-F1
#
_entry.id   AF-A0A524AFT6-F1
#
_cell.length_a   1.000
_cell.length_b   1.000
_cell.length_c   1.000
_cell.angle_alpha   90.00
_cell.angle_beta   90.00
_cell.angle_gamma   90.00
#
_symmetry.space_group_name_H-M   'P 1'
#
loop_
_entity.id
_entity.type
_entity.pdbx_description
1 polymer ?
#
loop_
_entity_poly.entity_id
_entity_poly.type
_entity_poly.pdbx_seq_one_letter_code
_entity_poly.pdbx_strand_id
1 'polypeptide(L)' 'MPDCPTCGKPLEPTTTKCSSCGAELHRACAKRTMGKSYCKNCYKEAKKQARFERMAQREALGREKPGKMW' A
#
# COMPACT_ATOMS: atom_id res chain seq x y z
N MET A 1 -21.80 -11.31 -11.61
CA MET A 1 -21.34 -9.92 -11.85
C MET A 1 -20.18 -9.67 -10.91
N PRO A 2 -19.07 -9.08 -11.36
CA PRO A 2 -17.95 -8.81 -10.46
C PRO A 2 -18.37 -7.70 -9.48
N ASP A 3 -18.29 -7.99 -8.19
CA ASP A 3 -18.54 -7.06 -7.10
C ASP A 3 -17.27 -6.28 -6.75
N CYS A 4 -17.43 -5.04 -6.29
CA CYS A 4 -16.30 -4.25 -5.86
C CYS A 4 -15.77 -4.78 -4.52
N PRO A 5 -14.50 -5.21 -4.42
CA PRO A 5 -13.94 -5.80 -3.21
C PRO A 5 -13.79 -4.79 -2.04
N THR A 6 -14.12 -3.53 -2.28
CA THR A 6 -14.05 -2.46 -1.27
C THR A 6 -15.41 -2.14 -0.65
N CYS A 7 -16.51 -2.28 -1.40
CA CYS A 7 -17.84 -1.87 -0.96
C CYS A 7 -18.91 -2.96 -1.14
N GLY A 8 -18.62 -4.07 -1.82
CA GLY A 8 -19.55 -5.18 -2.06
C GLY A 8 -20.68 -4.85 -3.03
N LYS A 9 -20.65 -3.68 -3.68
CA LYS A 9 -21.63 -3.27 -4.69
C LYS A 9 -21.19 -3.76 -6.08
N PRO A 10 -22.14 -4.02 -7.00
CA PRO A 10 -21.81 -4.39 -8.37
C PRO A 10 -20.92 -3.33 -9.03
N LEU A 11 -19.95 -3.78 -9.82
CA LEU A 11 -19.06 -2.88 -10.56
C LEU A 11 -19.84 -2.15 -11.67
N GLU A 12 -19.78 -0.82 -11.63
CA GLU A 12 -20.30 0.08 -12.67
C GLU A 12 -19.30 0.14 -13.84
N PRO A 13 -19.66 0.65 -15.03
CA PRO A 13 -18.71 0.79 -16.15
C PRO A 13 -17.53 1.73 -15.83
N THR A 14 -17.66 2.62 -14.85
CA THR A 14 -16.59 3.55 -14.42
C THR A 14 -15.75 2.97 -13.28
N THR A 15 -14.99 1.93 -13.60
CA THR A 15 -14.03 1.31 -12.69
C THR A 15 -12.61 1.75 -12.96
N THR A 16 -11.77 1.64 -11.93
CA THR A 16 -10.34 1.85 -12.01
C THR A 16 -9.64 0.59 -11.55
N LYS A 17 -8.41 0.38 -12.02
CA LYS A 17 -7.64 -0.82 -11.72
C LYS A 17 -6.64 -0.52 -10.61
N CYS A 18 -6.50 -1.45 -9.67
CA CYS A 18 -5.46 -1.41 -8.66
C CYS A 18 -4.10 -1.64 -9.35
N SER A 19 -3.16 -0.69 -9.22
CA SER A 19 -1.82 -0.83 -9.80
C SER A 19 -0.95 -1.92 -9.11
N SER A 20 -1.40 -2.46 -7.98
CA SER A 20 -0.67 -3.50 -7.25
C SER A 20 -1.21 -4.91 -7.50
N CYS A 21 -2.54 -5.09 -7.57
CA CYS A 21 -3.15 -6.43 -7.73
C CYS A 21 -4.02 -6.57 -8.99
N GLY A 22 -4.22 -5.51 -9.76
CA GLY A 22 -5.04 -5.53 -10.98
C GLY A 22 -6.55 -5.54 -10.74
N ALA A 23 -7.02 -5.61 -9.49
CA ALA A 23 -8.44 -5.64 -9.18
C ALA A 23 -9.18 -4.41 -9.72
N GLU A 24 -10.39 -4.63 -10.23
CA GLU A 24 -11.30 -3.57 -10.66
C GLU A 24 -12.14 -3.09 -9.48
N LEU A 25 -12.19 -1.78 -9.30
CA LEU A 25 -12.95 -1.15 -8.22
C LEU A 25 -13.49 0.19 -8.68
N HIS A 26 -14.55 0.67 -8.04
CA HIS A 26 -15.09 1.99 -8.36
C HIS A 26 -14.03 3.08 -8.16
N ARG A 27 -14.06 4.10 -9.01
CA ARG A 27 -13.14 5.25 -8.93
C ARG A 27 -13.21 5.96 -7.57
N ALA A 28 -14.37 5.95 -6.92
CA ALA A 28 -14.57 6.48 -5.56
C ALA A 28 -14.04 5.56 -4.46
N CYS A 29 -14.00 4.24 -4.68
CA CYS A 29 -13.46 3.27 -3.73
C CYS A 29 -11.92 3.14 -3.84
N ALA A 30 -11.33 3.66 -4.91
CA ALA A 30 -9.89 3.62 -5.14
C ALA A 30 -9.16 4.64 -4.28
N LYS A 31 -8.18 4.15 -3.52
CA LYS A 31 -7.21 5.00 -2.82
C LYS A 31 -6.17 5.46 -3.83
N ARG A 32 -6.07 6.76 -4.06
CA ARG A 32 -5.00 7.35 -4.87
C ARG A 32 -3.83 7.74 -3.99
N THR A 33 -2.65 7.23 -4.32
CA THR A 33 -1.39 7.60 -3.66
C THR A 33 -0.29 7.69 -4.69
N MET A 34 0.49 8.77 -4.67
CA MET A 34 1.59 9.01 -5.62
C MET A 34 1.15 8.82 -7.10
N GLY A 35 -0.04 9.32 -7.46
CA GLY A 35 -0.59 9.23 -8.82
C GLY A 35 -1.15 7.86 -9.24
N LYS A 36 -1.05 6.83 -8.40
CA LYS A 36 -1.50 5.46 -8.69
C LYS A 36 -2.73 5.09 -7.86
N SER A 37 -3.63 4.27 -8.43
CA SER A 37 -4.85 3.78 -7.79
C SER A 37 -4.64 2.43 -7.11
N TYR A 38 -5.08 2.30 -5.87
CA TYR A 38 -4.95 1.08 -5.07
C TYR A 38 -6.29 0.68 -4.45
N CYS A 39 -6.50 -0.63 -4.29
CA CYS A 39 -7.59 -1.15 -3.49
C CYS A 39 -7.33 -0.95 -1.99
N LYS A 40 -8.36 -1.08 -1.16
CA LYS A 40 -8.27 -0.91 0.30
C LYS A 40 -7.24 -1.84 0.95
N ASN A 41 -7.09 -3.06 0.45
CA ASN A 41 -6.16 -4.06 0.98
C ASN A 41 -4.71 -3.71 0.62
N CYS A 42 -4.39 -3.50 -0.66
CA CYS A 42 -3.04 -3.09 -1.08
C CYS A 42 -2.61 -1.77 -0.42
N TYR A 43 -3.55 -0.82 -0.23
CA TYR A 43 -3.25 0.40 0.50
C TYR A 43 -2.88 0.15 1.98
N LYS A 44 -3.59 -0.76 2.67
CA LYS A 44 -3.27 -1.13 4.06
C LYS A 44 -1.91 -1.84 4.15
N GLU A 45 -1.66 -2.78 3.25
CA GLU A 45 -0.40 -3.53 3.15
C GLU A 45 0.77 -2.58 2.92
N ALA A 46 0.67 -1.66 1.95
CA ALA A 46 1.70 -0.66 1.67
C ALA A 46 1.98 0.23 2.90
N LYS A 47 0.94 0.63 3.63
CA LYS A 47 1.10 1.43 4.86
C LYS A 47 1.80 0.66 5.97
N LYS A 48 1.51 -0.64 6.09
CA LYS A 48 2.15 -1.54 7.06
C LYS A 48 3.61 -1.78 6.68
N GLN A 49 3.89 -1.97 5.40
CA GLN A 49 5.24 -2.18 4.88
C GLN A 49 6.11 -0.94 5.05
N ALA A 50 5.61 0.26 4.75
CA ALA A 50 6.35 1.50 5.01
C ALA A 50 6.67 1.70 6.50
N ARG A 51 5.79 1.25 7.41
CA ARG A 51 6.06 1.26 8.85
C ARG A 51 7.11 0.23 9.24
N PHE A 52 7.01 -0.99 8.71
CA PHE A 52 7.96 -2.06 8.97
C PHE A 52 9.36 -1.70 8.45
N GLU A 53 9.45 -1.17 7.23
CA GLU A 53 10.70 -0.72 6.61
C GLU A 53 11.38 0.38 7.44
N ARG A 54 10.64 1.36 7.97
CA ARG A 54 11.20 2.36 8.90
C ARG A 54 11.74 1.74 10.20
N MET A 55 11.10 0.69 10.73
CA MET A 55 11.61 -0.01 11.91
C MET A 55 12.85 -0.84 11.56
N ALA A 56 12.83 -1.57 10.45
CA ALA A 56 13.98 -2.32 9.94
C ALA A 56 15.17 -1.40 9.63
N GLN A 57 14.94 -0.22 9.07
CA GLN A 57 15.99 0.77 8.78
C GLN A 57 16.60 1.34 10.07
N ARG A 58 15.78 1.55 11.12
CA ARG A 58 16.28 1.94 12.45
C ARG A 58 17.11 0.84 13.11
N GLU A 59 16.72 -0.42 12.96
CA GLU A 59 17.53 -1.55 13.44
C GLU A 59 18.82 -1.70 12.64
N ALA A 60 18.77 -1.56 11.32
CA ALA A 60 19.93 -1.66 10.44
C ALA A 60 20.98 -0.56 10.70
N LEU A 61 20.55 0.68 10.95
CA LEU A 61 21.43 1.78 11.34
C LEU A 61 21.88 1.71 12.81
N GLY A 62 21.34 0.79 13.60
CA GLY A 62 21.58 0.65 15.04
C GLY A 62 22.85 -0.09 15.45
N ARG A 63 23.81 -0.32 14.54
CA ARG A 63 25.00 -1.16 14.84
C ARG A 63 26.35 -0.70 14.28
N GLU A 64 26.54 0.58 13.98
CA GLU A 64 27.90 1.15 13.90
C GLU A 64 28.17 1.98 15.15
N LYS A 65 28.82 1.35 16.15
CA LYS A 65 29.52 2.09 17.20
C LYS A 65 30.70 2.81 16.52
N PRO A 66 30.77 4.16 16.44
CA PRO A 66 32.01 4.82 16.12
C PRO A 66 33.04 4.45 17.18
N GLY A 67 34.22 4.04 16.72
CA GLY A 67 35.26 3.41 17.51
C GLY A 67 35.66 4.21 18.76
N LYS A 68 36.01 3.47 19.81
CA LYS A 68 36.93 3.95 20.84
C LYS A 68 38.27 3.28 20.56
N MET A 69 39.13 4.00 19.84
CA MET A 69 40.56 3.75 19.69
C MET A 69 41.27 4.59 20.75
N TRP A 70 41.54 4.04 21.93
CA TRP A 70 42.53 4.52 22.91
C TRP A 70 43.05 3.30 23.66
#